data_AF-X0U5Z9-F1
#
_entry.id   AF-X0U5Z9-F1
#
_cell.length_a   1.000
_cell.length_b   1.000
_cell.length_c   1.000
_cell.angle_alpha   90.00
_cell.angle_beta   90.00
_cell.angle_gamma   90.00
#
_symmetry.space_group_name_H-M   'P 1'
#
loop_
_entity.id
_entity.type
_entity.pdbx_description
1 polymer ?
#
loop_
_entity_poly.entity_id
_entity_poly.type
_entity_poly.pdbx_seq_one_letter_code
_entity_poly.pdbx_strand_id
1 'polypeptide(L)' 'MLCHSIMESVADGIMAVDVHRNITAFNPAAEGITGIPRDKATGRKCFDVLRADACEDRCPVLE' A
#
# COMPACT_ATOMS: atom_id res chain seq x y z
N MET A 1 -8.63 15.81 -8.09
CA MET A 1 -9.62 14.71 -8.21
C MET A 1 -9.21 13.60 -9.18
N LEU A 2 -8.56 13.88 -10.32
CA LEU A 2 -8.18 12.83 -11.30
C LEU A 2 -7.25 11.72 -10.75
N CYS A 3 -6.33 12.04 -9.83
CA CYS A 3 -5.36 11.06 -9.32
C CYS A 3 -6.02 9.90 -8.55
N HIS A 4 -7.13 10.17 -7.85
CA HIS A 4 -7.86 9.13 -7.12
C HIS A 4 -8.54 8.14 -8.07
N SER A 5 -9.23 8.64 -9.10
CA SER A 5 -9.96 7.79 -10.05
C SER A 5 -9.05 6.85 -10.83
N ILE A 6 -7.82 7.28 -11.16
CA ILE A 6 -6.85 6.42 -11.83
C ILE A 6 -6.50 5.24 -10.93
N MET A 7 -6.15 5.52 -9.67
CA MET A 7 -5.79 4.46 -8.71
C MET A 7 -6.90 3.44 -8.51
N GLU A 8 -8.17 3.88 -8.48
CA GLU A 8 -9.33 2.98 -8.33
C GLU A 8 -9.56 2.08 -9.55
N SER A 9 -9.09 2.48 -10.74
CA SER A 9 -9.30 1.77 -12.01
C SER A 9 -8.15 0.88 -12.47
N VAL A 10 -6.97 1.00 -11.84
CA VAL A 10 -5.78 0.21 -12.18
C VAL A 10 -5.86 -1.18 -11.56
N ALA A 11 -5.60 -2.21 -12.38
CA ALA A 11 -5.63 -3.61 -11.97
C ALA A 11 -4.43 -4.02 -11.10
N ASP A 12 -3.32 -3.28 -11.19
CA ASP A 12 -2.17 -3.47 -10.31
C ASP A 12 -2.43 -2.85 -8.94
N GLY A 13 -1.93 -3.53 -7.90
CA GLY A 13 -1.99 -3.03 -6.53
C GLY A 13 -1.15 -1.77 -6.38
N ILE A 14 -1.79 -0.67 -5.99
CA ILE A 14 -1.13 0.61 -5.71
C ILE A 14 -1.23 0.90 -4.22
N MET A 15 -0.06 1.12 -3.62
CA MET A 15 0.10 1.61 -2.26
C MET A 15 1.06 2.80 -2.25
N ALA A 16 0.72 3.84 -1.50
CA ALA A 16 1.63 4.94 -1.20
C ALA A 16 1.88 5.02 0.31
N VAL A 17 3.07 5.51 0.70
CA VAL A 17 3.41 5.75 2.10
C VAL A 17 3.94 7.16 2.32
N ASP A 18 3.88 7.65 3.56
CA ASP A 18 4.59 8.86 3.99
C ASP A 18 6.05 8.58 4.37
N VAL A 19 6.79 9.63 4.75
CA VAL A 19 8.20 9.56 5.19
C VAL A 19 8.41 8.72 6.46
N HIS A 20 7.35 8.46 7.21
CA HIS A 20 7.36 7.59 8.37
C HIS A 20 6.92 6.16 8.04
N ARG A 21 6.68 5.85 6.76
CA ARG A 21 6.22 4.55 6.23
C ARG A 21 4.78 4.21 6.60
N ASN A 22 3.96 5.19 6.96
CA ASN A 22 2.53 4.98 7.14
C ASN A 22 1.85 4.94 5.77
N ILE A 23 0.95 3.98 5.53
CA ILE A 23 0.17 3.89 4.30
C ILE A 23 -0.76 5.09 4.19
N THR A 24 -0.63 5.86 3.11
CA THR A 24 -1.47 7.04 2.81
C THR A 24 -2.46 6.78 1.70
N ALA A 25 -2.23 5.76 0.87
CA ALA A 25 -3.17 5.31 -0.16
C ALA A 25 -3.06 3.79 -0.37
N PHE A 26 -4.20 3.15 -0.65
CA PHE A 26 -4.29 1.71 -0.86
C PHE A 26 -5.50 1.45 -1.77
N ASN A 27 -5.29 1.07 -3.02
CA ASN A 27 -6.38 0.94 -4.00
C ASN A 27 -7.13 -0.41 -3.89
N PRO A 28 -8.29 -0.58 -4.55
CA PRO A 28 -9.05 -1.83 -4.45
C PRO A 28 -8.30 -3.05 -4.98
N ALA A 29 -7.44 -2.87 -5.99
CA ALA A 29 -6.58 -3.95 -6.47
C ALA A 29 -5.61 -4.43 -5.37
N ALA A 30 -5.02 -3.53 -4.59
CA ALA A 30 -4.18 -3.88 -3.45
C ALA A 30 -4.98 -4.63 -2.36
N GLU A 31 -6.23 -4.24 -2.12
CA GLU A 31 -7.14 -4.99 -1.23
C GLU A 31 -7.37 -6.41 -1.75
N GLY A 32 -7.62 -6.56 -3.06
CA GLY A 32 -7.82 -7.87 -3.69
C GLY A 32 -6.58 -8.77 -3.68
N ILE A 33 -5.40 -8.20 -3.89
CA ILE A 33 -4.12 -8.94 -3.90
C ILE A 33 -3.73 -9.38 -2.50
N THR A 34 -3.89 -8.51 -1.50
CA THR A 34 -3.43 -8.76 -0.12
C THR A 34 -4.49 -9.41 0.76
N GLY A 35 -5.77 -9.28 0.40
CA GLY A 35 -6.91 -9.63 1.25
C GLY A 35 -7.11 -8.65 2.43
N ILE A 36 -6.38 -7.53 2.46
CA ILE A 36 -6.43 -6.56 3.56
C ILE A 36 -7.32 -5.38 3.15
N PRO A 37 -8.38 -5.09 3.93
CA PRO A 37 -9.20 -3.91 3.68
C PRO A 37 -8.43 -2.59 3.83
N ARG A 38 -8.75 -1.59 2.99
CA ARG A 38 -8.13 -0.26 3.00
C ARG A 38 -8.24 0.43 4.36
N ASP A 39 -9.37 0.30 5.04
CA ASP A 39 -9.58 0.87 6.38
C ASP A 39 -8.69 0.23 7.46
N LYS A 40 -8.19 -0.98 7.20
CA LYS A 40 -7.24 -1.69 8.07
C LYS A 40 -5.78 -1.46 7.67
N ALA A 41 -5.52 -1.02 6.44
CA ALA A 41 -4.18 -0.71 5.95
C ALA A 41 -3.80 0.77 6.18
N THR A 42 -4.69 1.70 5.85
CA THR A 42 -4.41 3.15 5.85
C THR A 42 -4.04 3.65 7.25
N GLY A 43 -2.99 4.47 7.33
CA GLY A 43 -2.45 5.01 8.58
C GLY A 43 -1.54 4.06 9.35
N ARG A 44 -1.44 2.78 8.96
CA ARG A 44 -0.52 1.81 9.57
C ARG A 44 0.81 1.76 8.84
N LYS A 45 1.83 1.21 9.50
CA LYS A 45 3.12 0.95 8.88
C LYS A 45 2.99 -0.12 7.78
N CYS A 46 3.55 0.15 6.60
CA CYS A 46 3.47 -0.80 5.48
C CYS A 46 4.03 -2.18 5.82
N PHE A 47 5.11 -2.24 6.61
CA PHE A 47 5.72 -3.50 7.05
C PHE A 47 4.84 -4.29 8.05
N ASP A 48 4.01 -3.61 8.86
CA ASP A 48 3.07 -4.29 9.76
C ASP A 48 1.88 -4.91 9.02
N VAL A 49 1.54 -4.33 7.86
CA VAL A 49 0.40 -4.70 7.01
C VAL A 49 0.80 -5.80 6.03
N LEU A 50 1.85 -5.56 5.23
CA LEU A 50 2.24 -6.48 4.15
C LEU A 50 3.10 -7.64 4.64
N ARG A 51 3.97 -7.41 5.64
CA ARG A 51 4.87 -8.42 6.22
C ARG A 51 5.59 -9.29 5.16
N ALA A 52 5.97 -8.67 4.05
CA ALA A 52 6.63 -9.37 2.96
C ALA A 52 8.11 -9.60 3.31
N ASP A 53 8.71 -10.66 2.76
CA ASP A 53 10.14 -10.94 2.93
C ASP A 53 11.02 -9.74 2.52
N ALA A 54 10.57 -8.98 1.51
CA ALA A 54 11.22 -7.75 1.07
C ALA A 54 11.26 -6.64 2.14
N CYS A 55 10.43 -6.70 3.19
CA CYS A 55 10.46 -5.74 4.29
C CYS A 55 11.69 -5.88 5.20
N GLU A 56 12.43 -6.99 5.13
CA GLU A 56 13.59 -7.26 5.98
C GLU A 56 14.91 -6.85 5.30
N ASP A 57 15.22 -7.43 4.14
CA ASP A 57 16.56 -7.32 3.54
C ASP A 57 16.68 -6.29 2.41
N ARG A 58 15.58 -5.98 1.70
CA ARG A 58 15.62 -5.14 0.50
C ARG A 58 14.31 -4.39 0.30
N CYS A 59 13.98 -3.53 1.26
CA CYS A 59 12.73 -2.79 1.25
C CYS A 59 12.70 -1.76 0.11
N PRO A 60 11.81 -1.89 -0.90
CA PRO A 60 11.76 -0.98 -2.05
C PRO A 60 11.35 0.46 -1.71
N VAL A 61 10.89 0.68 -0.46
CA VAL A 61 10.42 1.96 0.05
C VAL A 61 11.54 2.73 0.78
N LEU A 62 12.64 2.06 1.13
CA LEU A 62 13.78 2.65 1.81
C LEU A 62 14.89 3.12 0.85
N GLU A 63 14.69 2.98 -0.46
CA GLU A 63 15.61 3.44 -1.50
C GLU A 63 15.42 4.92 -1.84
#